data_AF-A0A078HC51-F1
#
_entry.id   AF-A0A078HC51-F1
#
_cell.length_a   1.000
_cell.length_b   1.000
_cell.length_c   1.000
_cell.angle_alpha   90.00
_cell.angle_beta   90.00
_cell.angle_gamma   90.00
#
_symmetry.space_group_name_H-M   'P 1'
#
loop_
_entity.id
_entity.type
_entity.pdbx_description
1 polymer ?
#
loop_
_entity_poly.entity_id
_entity_poly.type
_entity_poly.pdbx_seq_one_letter_code
_entity_poly.pdbx_strand_id
1 'polypeptide(L)'
;MLNYSYLVRHMPEVEEADINVQYYLFNIFDSITSVKRLSLCVSFNIISDEYMYHDGIFFNRLEHLKLCIRFDYWFKLLFRLLHDSPNLRVLNLCVSVS
;
A
#
# COMPACT_ATOMS: atom_id res chain seq x y z
N MET A 1 13.30 -11.71 -18.89
CA MET A 1 13.58 -11.26 -17.51
C MET A 1 13.88 -9.77 -17.54
N LEU A 2 12.90 -8.94 -17.20
CA LEU A 2 13.14 -7.50 -17.00
C LEU A 2 13.91 -7.34 -15.68
N ASN A 3 15.05 -6.67 -15.75
CA ASN A 3 15.96 -6.50 -14.63
C ASN A 3 15.44 -5.38 -13.70
N TYR A 4 14.63 -5.73 -12.69
CA TYR A 4 14.07 -4.81 -11.70
C TYR A 4 15.12 -4.11 -10.81
N SER A 5 16.40 -4.51 -10.90
CA SER A 5 17.47 -3.98 -10.03
C SER A 5 17.74 -2.48 -10.16
N TYR A 6 17.36 -1.86 -11.28
CA TYR A 6 17.51 -0.41 -11.48
C TYR A 6 16.44 0.44 -10.74
N LEU A 7 15.24 -0.12 -10.47
CA LEU A 7 14.16 0.64 -9.83
C LEU A 7 14.36 0.78 -8.31
N VAL A 8 15.02 -0.19 -7.68
CA VAL A 8 15.17 -0.24 -6.21
C VAL A 8 16.24 0.72 -5.69
N ARG A 9 17.25 1.08 -6.50
CA ARG A 9 18.43 1.84 -6.01
C ARG A 9 18.22 3.36 -5.91
N HIS A 10 17.12 3.90 -6.42
CA HIS A 10 16.85 5.35 -6.45
C HIS A 10 15.40 5.70 -6.11
N MET A 11 14.81 5.03 -5.11
CA MET A 11 13.50 5.45 -4.64
C MET A 11 13.61 6.79 -3.89
N PRO A 12 12.76 7.77 -4.20
CA PRO A 12 12.73 9.02 -3.45
C PRO A 12 12.32 8.77 -2.00
N GLU A 13 12.89 9.54 -1.07
CA GLU A 13 12.39 9.61 0.32
C GLU A 13 11.11 10.45 0.37
N VAL A 14 10.01 9.86 -0.06
CA VAL A 14 8.68 10.50 -0.04
C VAL A 14 8.18 10.49 1.39
N GLU A 15 7.89 11.66 1.96
CA GLU A 15 7.31 11.74 3.30
C GLU A 15 5.78 11.52 3.28
N GLU A 16 5.12 12.01 2.23
CA GLU A 16 3.68 11.98 2.08
C GLU A 16 3.27 11.61 0.67
N ALA A 17 2.32 10.69 0.54
CA ALA A 17 1.78 10.24 -0.73
C ALA A 17 0.25 10.21 -0.70
N ASP A 18 -0.38 10.70 -1.77
CA ASP A 18 -1.81 10.53 -2.04
C ASP A 18 -1.97 9.76 -3.35
N ILE A 19 -2.54 8.57 -3.25
CA ILE A 19 -2.53 7.57 -4.31
C ILE A 19 -3.96 7.07 -4.52
N ASN A 20 -4.47 7.25 -5.74
CA ASN A 20 -5.69 6.63 -6.20
C ASN A 20 -5.34 5.65 -7.33
N VAL A 21 -5.58 4.36 -7.10
CA VAL A 21 -5.07 3.30 -7.96
C VAL A 21 -6.09 2.20 -8.19
N GLN A 22 -6.06 1.65 -9.41
CA GLN A 22 -6.86 0.48 -9.81
C GLN A 22 -6.01 -0.79 -9.96
N TYR A 23 -4.76 -0.68 -10.41
CA TYR A 23 -3.85 -1.80 -10.69
C TYR A 23 -2.42 -1.49 -10.20
N TYR A 24 -1.57 -2.51 -10.03
CA TYR A 24 -0.15 -2.38 -9.66
C TYR A 24 0.12 -1.76 -8.27
N LEU A 25 -0.79 -1.97 -7.30
CA LEU A 25 -0.62 -1.44 -5.94
C LEU A 25 0.73 -1.85 -5.31
N PHE A 26 1.18 -3.09 -5.52
CA PHE A 26 2.38 -3.60 -4.86
C PHE A 26 3.66 -3.04 -5.46
N ASN A 27 3.71 -2.83 -6.78
CA ASN A 27 4.81 -2.09 -7.41
C ASN A 27 4.95 -0.67 -6.85
N ILE A 28 3.82 -0.04 -6.52
CA ILE A 28 3.82 1.28 -5.87
C ILE A 28 4.35 1.14 -4.45
N PHE A 29 3.85 0.19 -3.67
CA PHE A 29 4.29 -0.03 -2.29
C PHE A 29 5.79 -0.27 -2.17
N ASP A 30 6.36 -1.08 -3.07
CA ASP A 30 7.81 -1.27 -3.13
C ASP A 30 8.54 0.08 -3.26
N SER A 31 7.99 1.01 -4.03
CA SER A 31 8.61 2.29 -4.37
C SER A 31 8.46 3.38 -3.29
N ILE A 32 7.57 3.20 -2.30
CA ILE A 32 7.20 4.24 -1.33
C ILE A 32 7.37 3.83 0.13
N THR A 33 8.24 2.88 0.43
CA THR A 33 8.45 2.36 1.81
C THR A 33 8.88 3.42 2.83
N SER A 34 9.36 4.58 2.38
CA SER A 34 9.82 5.70 3.21
C SER A 34 8.70 6.59 3.78
N VAL A 35 7.44 6.43 3.32
CA VAL A 35 6.32 7.32 3.68
C VAL A 35 5.99 7.32 5.17
N LYS A 36 5.66 8.51 5.67
CA LYS A 36 5.09 8.72 7.00
C LYS A 36 3.58 8.94 6.96
N ARG A 37 3.09 9.52 5.87
CA ARG A 37 1.66 9.82 5.66
C ARG A 37 1.21 9.25 4.32
N LEU A 38 0.26 8.33 4.34
CA LEU A 38 -0.28 7.69 3.15
C LEU A 38 -1.78 7.91 3.08
N SER A 39 -2.24 8.55 2.01
CA SER A 39 -3.63 8.49 1.54
C SER A 39 -3.70 7.51 0.38
N LEU A 40 -4.53 6.47 0.51
CA LEU A 40 -4.66 5.40 -0.45
C LEU A 40 -6.12 5.14 -0.75
N CYS A 41 -6.51 5.23 -2.02
CA CYS A 41 -7.81 4.84 -2.53
C CYS A 41 -7.68 3.69 -3.52
N VAL A 42 -8.36 2.58 -3.25
CA VAL A 42 -8.30 1.36 -4.07
C VAL A 42 -9.71 0.95 -4.49
N SER A 43 -9.90 0.75 -5.79
CA SER A 43 -11.23 0.47 -6.37
C SER A 43 -11.37 -0.92 -7.00
N PHE A 44 -10.35 -1.78 -6.93
CA PHE A 44 -10.39 -3.11 -7.52
C PHE A 44 -9.81 -4.17 -6.57
N ASN A 45 -10.31 -5.40 -6.63
CA ASN A 45 -9.80 -6.50 -5.82
C ASN A 45 -8.47 -6.99 -6.40
N ILE A 46 -7.38 -6.66 -5.70
CA ILE A 46 -6.00 -6.99 -6.11
C ILE A 46 -5.49 -8.23 -5.37
N ILE A 47 -6.26 -8.77 -4.42
CA ILE A 47 -5.84 -9.85 -3.52
C ILE A 47 -6.25 -11.23 -4.07
N SER A 48 -7.00 -11.29 -5.17
CA SER A 48 -7.29 -12.56 -5.85
C SER A 48 -6.09 -13.16 -6.58
N ASP A 49 -5.06 -12.37 -6.88
CA ASP A 49 -3.79 -12.87 -7.43
C ASP A 49 -2.78 -13.07 -6.29
N GLU A 50 -2.75 -14.28 -5.73
CA GLU A 50 -1.70 -14.75 -4.79
C GLU A 50 -0.27 -14.50 -5.30
N TYR A 51 -0.11 -14.28 -6.61
CA TYR A 51 1.19 -14.08 -7.27
C TYR A 51 1.74 -12.65 -7.24
N MET A 52 0.95 -11.64 -6.86
CA MET A 52 1.37 -10.23 -6.99
C MET A 52 1.91 -9.62 -5.69
N TYR A 53 1.65 -10.23 -4.53
CA TYR A 53 2.07 -9.68 -3.23
C TYR A 53 3.06 -10.62 -2.54
N HIS A 54 4.35 -10.43 -2.81
CA HIS A 54 5.40 -11.16 -2.11
C HIS A 54 5.59 -10.62 -0.68
N ASP A 55 6.00 -11.49 0.23
CA ASP A 55 6.47 -11.07 1.56
C ASP A 55 7.66 -10.11 1.39
N GLY A 56 7.74 -9.05 2.21
CA GLY A 56 8.87 -8.13 2.22
C GLY A 56 8.56 -6.63 2.17
N ILE A 57 7.30 -6.23 1.97
CA ILE A 57 6.91 -4.82 2.03
C ILE A 57 6.67 -4.43 3.48
N PHE A 58 7.47 -3.50 4.01
CA PHE A 58 7.36 -3.01 5.38
C PHE A 58 7.30 -1.48 5.40
N PHE A 59 6.18 -0.95 5.91
CA PHE A 59 5.95 0.47 6.11
C PHE A 59 6.44 0.91 7.50
N ASN A 60 7.73 0.72 7.74
CA ASN A 60 8.34 0.98 9.06
C ASN A 60 8.33 2.46 9.48
N ARG A 61 8.08 3.41 8.57
CA ARG A 61 7.97 4.84 8.89
C ARG A 61 6.53 5.36 8.88
N LEU A 62 5.55 4.53 8.49
CA LEU A 62 4.19 4.99 8.31
C LEU A 62 3.54 5.26 9.67
N GLU A 63 3.12 6.51 9.87
CA GLU A 63 2.49 7.00 11.10
C GLU A 63 1.00 7.31 10.87
N HIS A 64 0.63 7.75 9.66
CA HIS A 64 -0.74 8.13 9.31
C HIS A 64 -1.20 7.43 8.03
N LEU A 65 -2.30 6.69 8.13
CA LEU A 65 -2.93 6.01 7.00
C LEU A 65 -4.37 6.51 6.83
N LYS A 66 -4.69 7.07 5.67
CA LYS A 66 -6.05 7.28 5.18
C LYS A 66 -6.33 6.26 4.08
N LEU A 67 -7.24 5.34 4.34
CA LEU A 67 -7.54 4.22 3.46
C LEU A 67 -8.99 4.30 2.97
N CYS A 68 -9.18 4.36 1.65
CA CYS A 68 -10.47 4.27 0.98
C CYS A 68 -10.51 2.98 0.16
N ILE A 69 -11.46 2.08 0.43
CA ILE A 69 -11.59 0.81 -0.29
C ILE A 69 -12.99 0.65 -0.85
N ARG A 70 -13.09 0.29 -2.14
CA ARG A 70 -14.36 0.16 -2.87
C ARG A 70 -14.59 -1.23 -3.47
N PHE A 71 -14.05 -2.28 -2.87
CA PHE A 71 -14.17 -3.65 -3.36
C PHE A 71 -14.35 -4.65 -2.21
N ASP A 72 -14.86 -5.85 -2.53
CA ASP A 72 -15.10 -6.93 -1.56
C ASP A 72 -13.81 -7.47 -0.93
N TYR A 73 -13.92 -8.12 0.22
CA TYR A 73 -12.75 -8.65 0.96
C TYR A 73 -11.71 -7.58 1.34
N TRP A 74 -12.15 -6.31 1.42
CA TRP A 74 -11.34 -5.15 1.81
C TRP A 74 -10.52 -5.36 3.09
N PHE A 75 -11.05 -6.16 4.03
CA PHE A 75 -10.41 -6.44 5.32
C PHE A 75 -9.04 -7.08 5.17
N LYS A 76 -8.80 -7.85 4.10
CA LYS A 76 -7.50 -8.47 3.81
C LYS A 76 -6.42 -7.42 3.57
N LEU A 77 -6.73 -6.36 2.81
CA LEU A 77 -5.79 -5.25 2.57
C LEU A 77 -5.56 -4.46 3.86
N LEU A 78 -6.62 -4.19 4.62
CA LEU A 78 -6.50 -3.49 5.90
C LEU A 78 -5.59 -4.23 6.86
N PHE A 79 -5.86 -5.51 7.14
CA PHE A 79 -5.08 -6.29 8.11
C PHE A 79 -3.62 -6.40 7.71
N ARG A 80 -3.34 -6.48 6.40
CA ARG A 80 -1.97 -6.47 5.90
C ARG A 80 -1.27 -5.13 6.12
N LEU A 81 -1.90 -4.02 5.75
CA LEU A 81 -1.35 -2.68 6.00
C LEU A 81 -1.11 -2.44 7.49
N LEU A 82 -2.00 -2.92 8.36
CA LEU A 82 -1.81 -2.86 9.81
C LEU A 82 -0.62 -3.69 10.29
N HIS A 83 -0.48 -4.91 9.78
CA HIS A 83 0.64 -5.79 10.10
C HIS A 83 1.98 -5.20 9.65
N ASP A 84 2.01 -4.62 8.45
CA ASP A 84 3.24 -4.14 7.82
C ASP A 84 3.63 -2.72 8.28
N SER A 85 2.81 -2.05 9.10
CA SER A 85 3.01 -0.68 9.58
C SER A 85 3.15 -0.59 11.11
N PRO A 86 4.28 -1.04 11.69
CA PRO A 86 4.44 -1.14 13.15
C PRO A 86 4.40 0.20 13.89
N ASN A 87 4.63 1.31 13.18
CA ASN A 87 4.63 2.66 13.75
C ASN A 87 3.33 3.43 13.48
N LEU A 88 2.29 2.77 12.95
CA LEU A 88 1.03 3.41 12.64
C LEU A 88 0.35 3.95 13.91
N ARG A 89 -0.01 5.23 13.89
CA ARG A 89 -0.65 5.95 15.01
C ARG A 89 -2.06 6.41 14.67
N VAL A 90 -2.29 6.79 13.42
CA VAL A 90 -3.57 7.32 12.95
C VAL A 90 -4.06 6.49 11.77
N LEU A 91 -5.28 5.96 11.90
CA LEU A 91 -5.99 5.26 10.83
C LEU A 91 -7.32 5.97 10.56
N ASN A 92 -7.51 6.40 9.32
CA ASN A 92 -8.79 6.89 8.79
C ASN A 92 -9.28 5.92 7.72
N LEU A 93 -10.38 5.22 7.97
CA LEU A 93 -10.91 4.20 7.08
C LEU A 93 -12.25 4.64 6.46
N CYS A 94 -12.36 4.55 5.14
CA CYS A 94 -13.59 4.72 4.38
C CYS A 94 -13.82 3.47 3.53
N VAL A 95 -14.94 2.78 3.76
CA VAL A 95 -15.30 1.57 3.00
C VAL A 95 -16.63 1.82 2.33
N SER A 96 -16.66 1.68 1.00
CA SER A 96 -17.89 1.73 0.20
C SER A 96 -17.96 0.48 -0.66
N VAL A 97 -18.53 -0.60 -0.08
CA VAL A 97 -18.91 -1.80 -0.82
C VAL A 97 -20.35 -1.63 -1.30
N SER A 98 -20.56 -1.81 -2.59
CA SER A 98 -21.87 -1.78 -3.26
C SER A 98 -22.36 -3.20 -3.51
#